data_AF-A0A9D5XSW9-F1
#
_entry.id   AF-A0A9D5XSW9-F1
#
_cell.length_a   1.000
_cell.length_b   1.000
_cell.length_c   1.000
_cell.angle_alpha   90.00
_cell.angle_beta   90.00
_cell.angle_gamma   90.00
#
_symmetry.space_group_name_H-M   'P 1'
#
loop_
_entity.id
_entity.type
_entity.pdbx_description
1 polymer ?
#
loop_
_entity_poly.entity_id
_entity_poly.type
_entity_poly.pdbx_seq_one_letter_code
_entity_poly.pdbx_strand_id
1 'polypeptide(L)'
;MSDEQSGNAPDSGEQQQAQGNGNAPDNREHMIPKSRFDQVVNQRKAAELALDEIAGELIEEVPEDMRDVVPDLPPAQKIKWLRAAMKKGLFGGNQQPSGPDSKRPGGKPPTDFDGMNPTQIMAQGYGQAK
;
A
#
# COMPACT_ATOMS: atom_id res chain seq x y z
N MET A 1 -19.60 -48.93 -43.16
CA MET A 1 -19.00 -50.22 -42.79
C MET A 1 -17.55 -49.93 -42.47
N SER A 2 -17.17 -50.37 -41.27
CA SER A 2 -15.91 -50.20 -40.57
C SER A 2 -14.69 -50.57 -41.41
N ASP A 3 -13.56 -49.91 -41.19
CA ASP A 3 -12.40 -50.60 -40.62
C ASP A 3 -11.38 -49.58 -40.06
N GLU A 4 -10.93 -49.91 -38.86
CA GLU A 4 -9.97 -49.24 -38.00
C GLU A 4 -8.53 -49.32 -38.54
N GLN A 5 -7.61 -48.77 -37.72
CA GLN A 5 -6.25 -49.28 -37.52
C GLN A 5 -5.12 -48.45 -38.14
N SER A 6 -4.93 -47.25 -37.58
CA SER A 6 -3.58 -46.63 -37.49
C SER A 6 -2.71 -47.51 -36.59
N GLY A 7 -1.95 -48.39 -37.24
CA GLY A 7 -0.96 -49.27 -36.64
C GLY A 7 0.28 -48.51 -36.17
N ASN A 8 0.69 -48.89 -34.97
CA ASN A 8 1.81 -48.46 -34.16
C ASN A 8 3.19 -48.90 -34.71
N ALA A 9 4.25 -48.28 -34.16
CA ALA A 9 5.68 -48.69 -34.11
C ALA A 9 6.63 -48.18 -35.24
N PRO A 10 7.93 -47.91 -34.97
CA PRO A 10 8.82 -48.58 -33.99
C PRO A 10 9.43 -47.63 -32.93
N ASP A 11 9.50 -47.98 -31.65
CA ASP A 11 10.44 -48.93 -31.02
C ASP A 11 11.87 -48.83 -31.56
N SER A 12 12.70 -47.98 -30.93
CA SER A 12 14.16 -48.07 -31.00
C SER A 12 14.80 -47.17 -29.95
N GLY A 13 15.47 -47.79 -28.98
CA GLY A 13 16.65 -47.19 -28.36
C GLY A 13 16.56 -46.97 -26.85
N GLU A 14 16.70 -48.06 -26.10
CA GLU A 14 17.37 -48.02 -24.79
C GLU A 14 18.64 -47.16 -24.87
N GLN A 15 18.66 -46.03 -24.17
CA GLN A 15 19.90 -45.32 -23.84
C GLN A 15 20.17 -45.43 -22.35
N GLN A 16 20.86 -46.53 -22.05
CA GLN A 16 22.06 -46.59 -21.23
C GLN A 16 22.01 -45.95 -19.84
N GLN A 17 21.91 -46.84 -18.84
CA GLN A 17 22.49 -46.64 -17.52
C GLN A 17 23.99 -46.36 -17.67
N ALA A 18 24.39 -45.10 -17.50
CA ALA A 18 25.77 -44.74 -17.22
C ALA A 18 25.95 -44.69 -15.70
N GLN A 19 26.50 -45.78 -15.16
CA GLN A 19 27.06 -45.84 -13.82
C GLN A 19 28.32 -44.96 -13.79
N GLY A 20 28.15 -43.69 -13.41
CA GLY A 20 29.23 -42.72 -13.25
C GLY A 20 29.47 -42.42 -11.78
N ASN A 21 30.47 -43.08 -11.18
CA ASN A 21 31.06 -42.68 -9.92
C ASN A 21 31.83 -41.36 -10.16
N GLY A 22 31.14 -40.23 -10.00
CA GLY A 22 31.69 -38.90 -10.21
C GLY A 22 31.23 -37.97 -9.09
N ASN A 23 32.21 -37.49 -8.32
CA ASN A 23 32.05 -36.53 -7.24
C ASN A 23 31.64 -35.17 -7.84
N ALA A 24 30.35 -35.01 -8.18
CA ALA A 24 29.77 -33.73 -8.56
C ALA A 24 29.39 -32.98 -7.27
N PRO A 25 29.77 -31.70 -7.11
CA PRO A 25 29.38 -30.94 -5.93
C PRO A 25 27.86 -30.92 -5.83
N ASP A 26 27.37 -31.27 -4.66
CA ASP A 26 25.96 -31.38 -4.33
C ASP A 26 25.27 -30.02 -4.45
N ASN A 27 24.79 -29.72 -5.65
CA ASN A 27 24.01 -28.51 -5.93
C ASN A 27 22.49 -28.80 -5.85
N ARG A 28 22.11 -30.00 -5.39
CA ARG A 28 20.70 -30.40 -5.21
C ARG A 28 20.16 -29.96 -3.86
N GLU A 29 21.03 -29.66 -2.90
CA GLU A 29 20.66 -29.17 -1.57
C GLU A 29 20.12 -27.73 -1.54
N HIS A 30 20.26 -26.95 -2.62
CA HIS A 30 19.83 -25.54 -2.67
C HIS A 30 18.54 -25.27 -3.45
N MET A 31 17.91 -26.30 -4.05
CA MET A 31 16.64 -26.12 -4.73
C MET A 31 15.49 -26.25 -3.72
N ILE A 32 14.75 -25.15 -3.53
CA ILE A 32 13.51 -25.18 -2.74
C ILE A 32 12.55 -26.18 -3.39
N PRO A 33 12.02 -27.17 -2.64
CA PRO A 33 11.04 -28.10 -3.19
C PRO A 33 9.86 -27.36 -3.79
N LYS A 34 9.44 -27.72 -5.00
CA LYS A 34 8.33 -27.06 -5.71
C LYS A 34 7.08 -26.91 -4.84
N SER A 35 6.77 -27.92 -4.02
CA SER A 35 5.67 -27.86 -3.04
C SER A 35 5.77 -26.67 -2.07
N ARG A 36 6.97 -26.38 -1.53
CA ARG A 36 7.20 -25.22 -0.65
C ARG A 36 7.10 -23.91 -1.40
N PHE A 37 7.61 -23.85 -2.62
CA PHE A 37 7.50 -22.67 -3.47
C PHE A 37 6.04 -22.36 -3.80
N ASP A 38 5.29 -23.37 -4.28
CA ASP A 38 3.86 -23.23 -4.60
C ASP A 38 3.04 -22.83 -3.36
N GLN A 39 3.38 -23.38 -2.18
CA GLN A 39 2.73 -22.98 -0.92
C GLN A 39 2.94 -21.49 -0.61
N VAL A 40 4.17 -20.98 -0.71
CA VAL A 40 4.49 -19.57 -0.46
C VAL A 40 3.85 -18.66 -1.51
N VAL A 41 3.86 -19.07 -2.78
CA VAL A 41 3.20 -18.34 -3.86
C VAL A 41 1.70 -18.25 -3.63
N ASN A 42 1.05 -19.35 -3.25
CA ASN A 42 -0.37 -19.37 -2.95
C ASN A 42 -0.70 -18.51 -1.73
N GLN A 43 0.14 -18.56 -0.68
CA GLN A 43 0.00 -17.71 0.49
C GLN A 43 0.12 -16.22 0.13
N ARG A 44 1.10 -15.87 -0.71
CA ARG A 44 1.29 -14.49 -1.17
C ARG A 44 0.09 -14.02 -2.00
N LYS A 45 -0.40 -14.82 -2.94
CA LYS A 45 -1.58 -14.49 -3.75
C LYS A 45 -2.82 -14.29 -2.88
N ALA A 46 -3.05 -15.16 -1.89
CA ALA A 46 -4.16 -15.01 -0.95
C ALA A 46 -4.06 -13.71 -0.14
N ALA A 47 -2.86 -13.35 0.32
CA ALA A 47 -2.62 -12.10 1.03
C ALA A 47 -2.80 -10.87 0.13
N GLU A 48 -2.36 -10.94 -1.14
CA GLU A 48 -2.53 -9.86 -2.11
C GLU A 48 -4.02 -9.63 -2.44
N LEU A 49 -4.81 -10.70 -2.60
CA LEU A 49 -6.26 -10.60 -2.80
C LEU A 49 -6.96 -9.96 -1.60
N ALA A 50 -6.65 -10.37 -0.38
CA ALA A 50 -7.23 -9.77 0.81
C ALA A 50 -6.87 -8.27 0.95
N LEU A 51 -5.65 -7.89 0.55
CA LEU A 51 -5.25 -6.47 0.53
C LEU A 51 -5.96 -5.69 -0.59
N ASP A 52 -6.25 -6.32 -1.73
CA ASP A 52 -6.98 -5.68 -2.82
C ASP A 52 -8.44 -5.42 -2.43
N GLU A 53 -9.08 -6.38 -1.75
CA GLU A 53 -10.43 -6.22 -1.20
C GLU A 53 -10.51 -5.04 -0.22
N ILE A 54 -9.59 -4.97 0.74
CA ILE A 54 -9.50 -3.84 1.68
C ILE A 54 -9.22 -2.52 0.94
N ALA A 55 -8.36 -2.54 -0.08
CA ALA A 55 -8.09 -1.35 -0.87
C ALA A 55 -9.34 -0.87 -1.62
N GLY A 56 -10.15 -1.80 -2.15
CA GLY A 56 -11.43 -1.52 -2.78
C GLY A 56 -12.41 -0.84 -1.83
N GLU A 57 -12.62 -1.41 -0.64
CA GLU A 57 -13.48 -0.81 0.41
C GLU A 57 -13.04 0.62 0.75
N LEU A 58 -11.74 0.86 0.92
CA LEU A 58 -11.22 2.20 1.21
C LEU A 58 -11.39 3.18 0.04
N ILE A 59 -11.43 2.71 -1.20
CA ILE A 59 -11.70 3.55 -2.37
C ILE A 59 -13.19 3.90 -2.46
N GLU A 60 -14.08 3.05 -1.95
CA GLU A 60 -15.50 3.38 -1.86
C GLU A 60 -15.77 4.51 -0.86
N GLU A 61 -15.00 4.59 0.23
CA GLU A 61 -15.03 5.73 1.16
C GLU A 61 -14.49 7.03 0.54
N VAL A 62 -13.71 6.96 -0.54
CA VAL A 62 -13.20 8.13 -1.24
C VAL A 62 -14.30 8.73 -2.12
N PRO A 63 -14.62 10.03 -1.97
CA PRO A 63 -15.57 10.74 -2.84
C PRO A 63 -15.24 10.53 -4.33
N GLU A 64 -16.26 10.28 -5.16
CA GLU A 64 -16.07 9.97 -6.59
C GLU A 64 -15.25 11.04 -7.33
N ASP A 65 -15.51 12.32 -7.02
CA ASP A 65 -14.80 13.48 -7.60
C ASP A 65 -13.29 13.50 -7.28
N MET A 66 -12.83 12.71 -6.31
CA MET A 66 -11.43 12.63 -5.87
C MET A 66 -10.81 11.27 -6.13
N ARG A 67 -11.46 10.37 -6.88
CA ARG A 67 -10.84 9.09 -7.23
C ARG A 67 -9.65 9.25 -8.18
N ASP A 68 -9.64 10.30 -9.00
CA ASP A 68 -8.54 10.61 -9.92
C ASP A 68 -7.22 10.95 -9.20
N VAL A 69 -7.28 11.45 -7.95
CA VAL A 69 -6.05 11.74 -7.19
C VAL A 69 -5.44 10.49 -6.57
N VAL A 70 -6.15 9.36 -6.58
CA VAL A 70 -5.64 8.09 -6.06
C VAL A 70 -4.67 7.48 -7.08
N PRO A 71 -3.38 7.34 -6.75
CA PRO A 71 -2.41 6.76 -7.67
C PRO A 71 -2.61 5.25 -7.83
N ASP A 72 -2.29 4.72 -9.02
CA ASP A 72 -2.29 3.28 -9.26
C ASP A 72 -1.04 2.62 -8.68
N LEU A 73 -1.14 2.23 -7.40
CA LEU A 73 -0.09 1.59 -6.63
C LEU A 73 -0.46 0.14 -6.27
N PRO A 74 0.53 -0.71 -5.92
CA PRO A 74 0.25 -2.02 -5.34
C PRO A 74 -0.68 -1.92 -4.13
N PRO A 75 -1.58 -2.89 -3.87
CA PRO A 75 -2.65 -2.77 -2.86
C PRO A 75 -2.16 -2.31 -1.48
N ALA A 76 -1.06 -2.88 -0.99
CA ALA A 76 -0.45 -2.50 0.28
C ALA A 76 0.01 -1.03 0.34
N GLN A 77 0.55 -0.52 -0.76
CA GLN A 77 1.00 0.87 -0.85
C GLN A 77 -0.18 1.82 -1.05
N LYS A 78 -1.17 1.40 -1.84
CA LYS A 78 -2.44 2.12 -2.07
C LYS A 78 -3.17 2.36 -0.74
N ILE A 79 -3.31 1.32 0.10
CA ILE A 79 -3.91 1.45 1.45
C ILE A 79 -3.12 2.44 2.33
N LYS A 80 -1.79 2.34 2.35
CA LYS A 80 -0.96 3.27 3.15
C LYS A 80 -1.12 4.71 2.69
N TRP A 81 -1.15 4.91 1.37
CA TRP A 81 -1.37 6.23 0.78
C TRP A 81 -2.77 6.75 1.10
N LEU A 82 -3.82 5.93 0.92
CA LEU A 82 -5.21 6.29 1.23
C LEU A 82 -5.36 6.70 2.68
N ARG A 83 -4.82 5.92 3.62
CA ARG A 83 -4.82 6.27 5.05
C ARG A 83 -4.07 7.57 5.34
N ALA A 84 -2.93 7.80 4.69
CA ALA A 84 -2.17 9.04 4.85
C ALA A 84 -2.92 10.25 4.27
N ALA A 85 -3.59 10.07 3.14
CA ALA A 85 -4.39 11.09 2.46
C ALA A 85 -5.65 11.43 3.28
N MET A 86 -6.38 10.44 3.77
CA MET A 86 -7.49 10.60 4.70
C MET A 86 -7.05 11.32 5.98
N LYS A 87 -5.95 10.89 6.60
CA LYS A 87 -5.39 11.53 7.81
C LYS A 87 -4.96 12.98 7.57
N LYS A 88 -4.51 13.31 6.35
CA LYS A 88 -4.18 14.68 5.94
C LYS A 88 -5.42 15.52 5.59
N GLY A 89 -6.61 14.93 5.60
CA GLY A 89 -7.86 15.61 5.25
C GLY A 89 -8.07 15.79 3.76
N LEU A 90 -7.39 15.01 2.90
CA LEU A 90 -7.49 15.14 1.44
C LEU A 90 -8.93 14.87 0.95
N PHE A 91 -9.61 13.91 1.57
CA PHE A 91 -10.96 13.46 1.20
C PHE A 91 -12.07 13.99 2.13
N GLY A 92 -11.74 14.83 3.11
CA GLY A 92 -12.72 15.34 4.06
C GLY A 92 -12.17 16.42 5.01
N GLY A 93 -12.87 17.55 5.04
CA GLY A 93 -13.18 18.25 6.29
C GLY A 93 -12.19 19.25 6.88
N ASN A 94 -11.04 19.54 6.28
CA ASN A 94 -10.31 20.76 6.64
C ASN A 94 -10.71 21.92 5.71
N GLN A 95 -12.00 22.25 5.76
CA GLN A 95 -12.39 23.65 5.66
C GLN A 95 -11.78 24.35 6.87
N GLN A 96 -10.48 24.66 6.80
CA GLN A 96 -10.04 25.92 7.39
C GLN A 96 -11.04 26.94 6.83
N PRO A 97 -11.74 27.75 7.65
CA PRO A 97 -12.48 28.85 7.09
C PRO A 97 -11.44 29.70 6.35
N SER A 98 -11.40 29.55 5.03
CA SER A 98 -10.74 30.48 4.13
C SER A 98 -11.59 31.74 4.18
N GLY A 99 -11.56 32.41 5.33
CA GLY A 99 -11.98 33.78 5.46
C GLY A 99 -11.14 34.64 4.52
N PRO A 100 -11.63 35.82 4.16
CA PRO A 100 -11.01 36.72 3.18
C PRO A 100 -9.58 37.17 3.54
N ASP A 101 -9.08 36.83 4.73
CA ASP A 101 -7.74 37.17 5.22
C ASP A 101 -6.76 35.99 5.27
N SER A 102 -6.81 35.09 4.29
CA SER A 102 -5.85 33.97 4.17
C SER A 102 -4.48 34.38 3.60
N LYS A 103 -4.24 35.68 3.36
CA LYS A 103 -2.96 36.24 2.88
C LYS A 103 -2.16 36.98 3.94
N ARG A 104 -2.66 37.09 5.17
CA ARG A 104 -1.89 37.70 6.27
C ARG A 104 -0.98 36.65 6.89
N PRO A 105 0.36 36.82 6.86
CA PRO A 105 1.26 35.90 7.53
C PRO A 105 0.90 35.86 9.02
N GLY A 106 0.63 34.63 9.51
CA GLY A 106 0.10 34.29 10.83
C GLY A 106 0.00 35.43 11.83
N GLY A 107 -1.23 35.91 12.06
CA GLY A 107 -1.53 36.71 13.24
C GLY A 107 -1.10 35.93 14.49
N LYS A 108 -0.44 36.62 15.43
CA LYS A 108 0.01 36.05 16.70
C LYS A 108 -1.14 35.25 17.33
N PRO A 109 -0.88 34.06 17.91
CA PRO A 109 -1.93 33.29 18.56
C PRO A 109 -2.68 34.18 19.57
N PRO A 110 -4.00 34.01 19.72
CA PRO A 110 -4.79 34.75 20.70
C PRO A 110 -4.09 34.66 22.06
N THR A 111 -3.82 35.82 22.69
CA THR A 111 -3.29 35.82 24.05
C THR A 111 -4.36 35.26 24.96
N ASP A 112 -4.03 34.19 25.69
CA ASP A 112 -4.91 33.61 26.67
C ASP A 112 -4.99 34.54 27.90
N PHE A 113 -6.21 34.93 28.27
CA PHE A 113 -6.50 35.83 29.38
C PHE A 113 -7.09 35.11 30.60
N ASP A 114 -7.37 33.81 30.51
CA ASP A 114 -8.05 33.05 31.58
C ASP A 114 -7.23 32.90 32.87
N GLY A 115 -5.96 33.34 32.87
CA GLY A 115 -5.07 33.35 34.03
C GLY A 115 -4.53 34.73 34.43
N MET A 116 -4.88 35.82 33.76
CA MET A 116 -4.30 37.14 34.03
C MET A 116 -5.13 37.96 35.03
N ASN A 117 -4.44 38.65 35.94
CA ASN A 117 -5.08 39.60 36.84
C ASN A 117 -5.59 40.83 36.02
N PRO A 118 -6.76 41.41 36.32
CA PRO A 118 -7.33 42.55 35.60
C PRO A 118 -6.35 43.71 35.32
N THR A 119 -5.41 43.95 36.23
CA THR A 119 -4.35 44.97 36.05
C THR A 119 -3.36 44.64 34.94
N GLN A 120 -3.02 43.37 34.76
CA GLN A 120 -2.14 42.89 33.68
C GLN A 120 -2.82 42.97 32.31
N ILE A 121 -4.11 42.65 32.24
CA ILE A 121 -4.92 42.77 31.02
C ILE A 121 -4.94 44.23 30.53
N MET A 122 -5.14 45.18 31.44
CA MET A 122 -5.09 46.61 31.10
C MET A 122 -3.71 47.04 30.61
N ALA A 123 -2.63 46.63 31.30
CA ALA A 123 -1.27 46.97 30.88
C ALA A 123 -0.91 46.47 29.48
N GLN A 124 -1.47 45.33 29.06
CA GLN A 124 -1.28 44.78 27.72
C GLN A 124 -2.04 45.57 26.64
N GLY A 125 -3.21 46.11 26.97
CA GLY A 125 -4.02 46.93 26.06
C GLY A 125 -3.53 48.37 25.88
N TYR A 126 -2.90 48.95 26.90
CA TYR A 126 -2.47 50.36 26.88
C TYR A 126 -1.04 50.61 26.41
N GLY A 127 -0.34 49.58 25.90
CA GLY A 127 0.94 49.67 25.19
C GLY A 127 1.91 50.69 25.78
N GLN A 128 2.77 50.25 26.71
CA GLN A 128 3.90 51.01 27.29
C GLN A 128 4.39 52.10 26.32
N ALA A 129 3.89 53.32 26.52
CA ALA A 129 4.28 54.47 25.75
C ALA A 129 5.77 54.70 26.03
N LYS A 130 6.59 54.62 24.98
CA LYS A 130 7.95 55.14 25.01
C LYS A 130 7.91 56.62 24.71
#